data_AF-A0A1Y4E0K7-F1
#
_entry.id   AF-A0A1Y4E0K7-F1
#
_cell.length_a   1.000
_cell.length_b   1.000
_cell.length_c   1.000
_cell.angle_alpha   90.00
_cell.angle_beta   90.00
_cell.angle_gamma   90.00
#
_symmetry.space_group_name_H-M   'P 1'
#
loop_
_entity.id
_entity.type
_entity.pdbx_description
1 polymer ?
#
loop_
_entity_poly.entity_id
_entity_poly.type
_entity_poly.pdbx_seq_one_letter_code
_entity_poly.pdbx_strand_id
1 'polypeptide(L)'
;MKQVRFEEHEVPYKVLGQFGLTREMIEDLPLFALEDIGRGRRSPVLPIRVSDEDGQTVKSRTRFALVRLDDGKVDVVFYPVLETSPLEQYSEEQQKQLMDGKAILAQVETAEGRQKMFVQIDPGTRQVMSVATPIIGRNLQVLSDEMRLGSAEIRSIQNGEPLTFLVDDETVTVGIDLNDRTGLRFCDGDSQKWKEQAKREWDKYTFGCYGCWVTDEDGNLDYVPEEQYTEELWNEQKKSAERHAASLRK
;
A
#
# COMPACT_ATOMS: atom_id res chain seq x y z
N MET A 1 12.15 -7.13 19.67
CA MET A 1 11.02 -6.17 19.73
C MET A 1 9.73 -6.97 19.77
N LYS A 2 8.81 -6.73 20.72
CA LYS A 2 7.47 -7.33 20.62
C LYS A 2 6.84 -6.79 19.34
N GLN A 3 6.61 -7.67 18.38
CA GLN A 3 5.88 -7.32 17.16
C GLN A 3 4.47 -6.93 17.61
N VAL A 4 4.04 -5.70 17.30
CA VAL A 4 2.65 -5.31 17.50
C VAL A 4 1.84 -6.25 16.61
N ARG A 5 1.06 -7.12 17.24
CA ARG A 5 0.14 -8.02 16.57
C ARG A 5 -1.25 -7.73 17.14
N PHE A 6 -2.18 -7.48 16.24
CA PHE A 6 -3.59 -7.38 16.52
C PHE A 6 -4.23 -8.71 16.12
N GLU A 7 -5.00 -9.27 17.03
CA GLU A 7 -5.79 -10.46 16.73
C GLU A 7 -7.11 -10.05 16.07
N GLU A 8 -7.72 -10.96 15.30
CA GLU A 8 -8.97 -10.69 14.57
C GLU A 8 -10.09 -10.18 15.47
N HIS A 9 -10.22 -10.74 16.68
CA HIS A 9 -11.23 -10.33 17.65
C HIS A 9 -10.99 -8.93 18.24
N GLU A 10 -9.81 -8.35 18.05
CA GLU A 10 -9.48 -6.99 18.48
C GLU A 10 -9.84 -5.94 17.40
N VAL A 11 -10.18 -6.35 16.18
CA VAL A 11 -10.55 -5.43 15.10
C VAL A 11 -11.82 -4.66 15.49
N PRO A 12 -11.82 -3.32 15.44
CA PRO A 12 -12.95 -2.50 15.85
C PRO A 12 -14.03 -2.44 14.75
N TYR A 13 -14.64 -3.59 14.40
CA TYR A 13 -15.65 -3.73 13.34
C TYR A 13 -16.83 -2.78 13.50
N LYS A 14 -17.22 -2.47 14.74
CA LYS A 14 -18.30 -1.51 15.01
C LYS A 14 -17.95 -0.11 14.51
N VAL A 15 -16.70 0.32 14.68
CA VAL A 15 -16.24 1.65 14.21
C VAL A 15 -16.11 1.63 12.70
N LEU A 16 -15.47 0.61 12.12
CA LEU A 16 -15.36 0.44 10.67
C LEU A 16 -16.74 0.43 9.97
N GLY A 17 -17.73 -0.25 10.56
CA GLY A 17 -19.09 -0.31 10.04
C GLY A 17 -19.80 1.04 9.98
N GLN A 18 -19.45 2.00 10.85
CA GLN A 18 -19.98 3.38 10.79
C GLN A 18 -19.53 4.12 9.51
N PHE A 19 -18.43 3.67 8.89
CA PHE A 19 -17.90 4.19 7.63
C PHE A 19 -18.26 3.28 6.43
N GLY A 20 -19.17 2.32 6.63
CA GLY A 20 -19.62 1.40 5.59
C GLY A 20 -18.66 0.24 5.30
N LEU A 21 -17.66 -0.01 6.15
CA LEU A 21 -16.77 -1.18 6.08
C LEU A 21 -17.29 -2.26 7.03
N THR A 22 -18.05 -3.22 6.51
CA THR A 22 -18.62 -4.30 7.33
C THR A 22 -17.55 -5.31 7.74
N ARG A 23 -17.86 -6.15 8.74
CA ARG A 23 -16.99 -7.25 9.14
C ARG A 23 -16.67 -8.18 7.96
N GLU A 24 -17.70 -8.58 7.21
CA GLU A 24 -17.61 -9.44 6.03
C GLU A 24 -16.65 -8.86 4.98
N MET A 25 -16.79 -7.56 4.67
CA MET A 25 -15.89 -6.86 3.74
C MET A 25 -14.43 -6.95 4.16
N ILE A 26 -14.16 -6.81 5.47
CA ILE A 26 -12.80 -6.88 6.00
C ILE A 26 -12.28 -8.32 6.00
N GLU A 27 -13.09 -9.30 6.40
CA GLU A 27 -12.72 -10.72 6.40
C GLU A 27 -12.45 -11.26 4.99
N ASP A 28 -13.11 -10.71 3.98
CA ASP A 28 -12.92 -11.06 2.57
C ASP A 28 -11.69 -10.40 1.92
N LEU A 29 -10.96 -9.57 2.66
CA LEU A 29 -9.66 -9.08 2.18
C LEU A 29 -8.69 -10.26 2.00
N PRO A 30 -7.78 -10.20 1.00
CA PRO A 30 -6.80 -11.24 0.76
C PRO A 30 -5.85 -11.36 1.96
N LEU A 31 -5.33 -12.56 2.15
CA LEU A 31 -4.54 -12.92 3.33
C LEU A 31 -3.38 -11.95 3.60
N PHE A 32 -2.69 -11.48 2.56
CA PHE A 32 -1.59 -10.52 2.73
C PHE A 32 -2.05 -9.18 3.34
N ALA A 33 -3.26 -8.72 2.99
CA ALA A 33 -3.81 -7.46 3.50
C ALA A 33 -4.23 -7.63 4.96
N LEU A 34 -4.85 -8.78 5.29
CA LEU A 34 -5.17 -9.15 6.67
C LEU A 34 -3.92 -9.27 7.54
N GLU A 35 -2.84 -9.88 7.03
CA GLU A 35 -1.56 -9.96 7.73
C GLU A 35 -0.92 -8.59 7.95
N ASP A 36 -0.97 -7.71 6.95
CA ASP A 36 -0.46 -6.34 7.06
C ASP A 36 -1.25 -5.55 8.13
N ILE A 37 -2.59 -5.59 8.08
CA ILE A 37 -3.47 -4.96 9.10
C ILE A 37 -3.18 -5.53 10.50
N GLY A 38 -3.08 -6.85 10.62
CA GLY A 38 -2.77 -7.53 11.87
C GLY A 38 -1.39 -7.17 12.44
N ARG A 39 -0.44 -6.74 11.59
CA ARG A 39 0.87 -6.21 12.00
C ARG A 39 0.86 -4.70 12.27
N GLY A 40 -0.31 -4.08 12.26
CA GLY A 40 -0.49 -2.63 12.43
C GLY A 40 -0.14 -1.80 11.21
N ARG A 41 0.01 -2.41 10.03
CA ARG A 41 0.20 -1.67 8.77
C ARG A 41 -1.15 -1.14 8.27
N ARG A 42 -1.06 -0.20 7.34
CA ARG A 42 -2.22 0.38 6.67
C ARG A 42 -2.89 -0.68 5.80
N SER A 43 -4.22 -0.67 5.80
CA SER A 43 -5.06 -1.41 4.88
C SER A 43 -4.78 -0.98 3.44
N PRO A 44 -5.31 -1.74 2.46
CA PRO A 44 -5.53 -1.24 1.11
C PRO A 44 -6.40 0.03 1.11
N VAL A 45 -6.45 0.73 -0.02
CA VAL A 45 -7.41 1.83 -0.20
C VAL A 45 -8.79 1.21 -0.38
N LEU A 46 -9.69 1.47 0.57
CA LEU A 46 -11.04 0.92 0.59
C LEU A 46 -12.09 2.04 0.42
N PRO A 47 -13.24 1.73 -0.20
CA PRO A 47 -14.35 2.66 -0.32
C PRO A 47 -15.04 2.80 1.03
N ILE A 48 -15.30 4.04 1.44
CA ILE A 48 -16.08 4.37 2.62
C ILE A 48 -17.31 5.19 2.25
N ARG A 49 -18.35 5.05 3.08
CA ARG A 49 -19.60 5.79 2.98
C ARG A 49 -19.90 6.40 4.34
N VAL A 50 -20.07 7.71 4.37
CA VAL A 50 -20.37 8.45 5.60
C VAL A 50 -21.66 9.22 5.37
N SER A 51 -22.61 9.10 6.30
CA SER A 51 -23.79 9.98 6.31
C SER A 51 -23.38 11.30 6.95
N ASP A 52 -23.63 12.41 6.26
CA ASP A 52 -23.49 13.75 6.86
C ASP A 52 -24.66 14.07 7.81
N GLU A 53 -24.59 15.23 8.45
CA GLU A 53 -25.60 15.69 9.42
C GLU A 53 -26.99 15.87 8.79
N ASP A 54 -27.05 16.07 7.47
CA ASP A 54 -28.28 16.23 6.67
C ASP A 54 -28.81 14.89 6.13
N GLY A 55 -28.15 13.77 6.43
CA GLY A 55 -28.49 12.42 5.97
C GLY A 55 -28.07 12.12 4.53
N GLN A 56 -27.29 12.98 3.88
CA GLN A 56 -26.71 12.68 2.57
C GLN A 56 -25.51 11.73 2.73
N THR A 57 -25.36 10.82 1.78
CA THR A 57 -24.23 9.87 1.80
C THR A 57 -23.05 10.46 1.02
N VAL A 58 -21.97 10.77 1.74
CA VAL A 58 -20.67 11.12 1.17
C VAL A 58 -19.90 9.84 0.90
N LYS A 59 -19.48 9.65 -0.35
CA LYS A 59 -18.57 8.56 -0.76
C LYS A 59 -17.14 9.07 -0.76
N SER A 60 -16.23 8.32 -0.16
CA SER A 60 -14.80 8.62 -0.17
C SER A 60 -13.98 7.34 -0.19
N ARG A 61 -12.65 7.47 -0.19
CA ARG A 61 -11.71 6.36 -0.11
C ARG A 61 -10.66 6.64 0.96
N THR A 62 -10.22 5.59 1.64
CA THR A 62 -9.26 5.72 2.73
C THR A 62 -8.46 4.42 2.89
N ARG A 63 -7.26 4.53 3.46
CA ARG A 63 -6.65 3.39 4.18
C ARG A 63 -6.96 3.53 5.66
N PHE A 64 -6.90 2.44 6.41
CA PHE A 64 -6.94 2.50 7.86
C PHE A 64 -5.81 1.69 8.48
N ALA A 65 -5.41 2.01 9.71
CA ALA A 65 -4.52 1.18 10.50
C ALA A 65 -5.09 0.97 11.90
N LEU A 66 -4.78 -0.17 12.50
CA LEU A 66 -5.14 -0.44 13.89
C LEU A 66 -4.15 0.22 14.82
N VAL A 67 -4.65 0.81 15.90
CA VAL A 67 -3.85 1.43 16.96
C VAL A 67 -4.29 0.88 18.31
N ARG A 68 -3.35 0.78 19.24
CA ARG A 68 -3.65 0.44 20.63
C ARG A 68 -3.54 1.70 21.48
N LEU A 69 -4.63 2.07 22.13
CA LEU A 69 -4.71 3.22 23.03
C LEU A 69 -4.02 2.91 24.36
N ASP A 70 -3.78 3.96 25.16
CA ASP A 70 -3.08 3.85 26.45
C ASP A 70 -3.82 2.95 27.46
N ASP A 71 -5.14 2.83 27.34
CA ASP A 71 -5.99 1.92 28.14
C ASP A 71 -5.96 0.46 27.64
N GLY A 72 -5.18 0.18 26.60
CA GLY A 72 -5.02 -1.14 25.98
C GLY A 72 -6.09 -1.47 24.91
N LYS A 73 -7.12 -0.64 24.76
CA LYS A 73 -8.18 -0.83 23.76
C LYS A 73 -7.61 -0.65 22.36
N VAL A 74 -8.09 -1.46 21.41
CA VAL A 74 -7.77 -1.30 19.99
C VAL A 74 -8.81 -0.40 19.32
N ASP A 75 -8.33 0.53 18.52
CA ASP A 75 -9.13 1.43 17.71
C ASP A 75 -8.53 1.56 16.30
N VAL A 76 -9.15 2.38 15.46
CA VAL A 76 -8.76 2.58 14.07
C VAL A 76 -8.42 4.04 13.77
N VAL A 77 -7.38 4.25 12.97
CA VAL A 77 -7.02 5.56 12.41
C VAL A 77 -7.13 5.51 10.89
N PHE A 78 -7.80 6.49 10.31
CA PHE A 78 -7.99 6.62 8.86
C PHE A 78 -6.92 7.51 8.23
N TYR A 79 -6.51 7.14 7.02
CA TYR A 79 -5.59 7.87 6.16
C TYR A 79 -6.38 8.28 4.91
N PRO A 80 -6.79 9.55 4.80
CA PRO A 80 -7.65 10.00 3.71
C PRO A 80 -6.90 9.96 2.37
N VAL A 81 -7.62 9.61 1.31
CA VAL A 81 -7.15 9.82 -0.07
C VAL A 81 -7.41 11.27 -0.44
N LEU A 82 -6.36 12.02 -0.79
CA LEU A 82 -6.47 13.40 -1.22
C LEU A 82 -6.97 13.47 -2.67
N GLU A 83 -7.68 14.54 -3.00
CA GLU A 83 -8.07 14.82 -4.40
C GLU A 83 -6.84 15.14 -5.24
N THR A 84 -5.91 15.92 -4.72
CA THR A 84 -4.63 16.25 -5.36
C THR A 84 -3.48 16.17 -4.35
N SER A 85 -2.30 15.81 -4.84
CA SER A 85 -1.08 15.86 -4.04
C SER A 85 -0.64 17.33 -3.87
N PRO A 86 -0.30 17.79 -2.65
CA PRO A 86 0.19 19.16 -2.42
C PRO A 86 1.64 19.32 -2.89
N LEU A 87 1.81 19.68 -4.17
CA LEU A 87 3.11 19.68 -4.85
C LEU A 87 3.66 21.08 -5.19
N GLU A 88 2.97 22.13 -4.77
CA GLU A 88 3.23 23.52 -5.18
C GLU A 88 4.63 24.02 -4.80
N GLN A 89 5.24 23.42 -3.78
CA GLN A 89 6.58 23.74 -3.30
C GLN A 89 7.72 23.09 -4.10
N TYR A 90 7.42 22.17 -5.02
CA TYR A 90 8.39 21.44 -5.83
C TYR A 90 8.48 22.00 -7.25
N SER A 91 9.65 21.87 -7.89
CA SER A 91 9.81 22.26 -9.30
C SER A 91 9.03 21.34 -10.23
N GLU A 92 8.69 21.78 -11.45
CA GLU A 92 7.94 20.97 -12.42
C GLU A 92 8.56 19.58 -12.66
N GLU A 93 9.89 19.50 -12.76
CA GLU A 93 10.60 18.24 -12.92
C GLU A 93 10.45 17.33 -11.69
N GLN A 94 10.52 17.90 -10.49
CA GLN A 94 10.28 17.14 -9.25
C GLN A 94 8.83 16.67 -9.15
N GLN A 95 7.86 17.52 -9.53
CA GLN A 95 6.45 17.15 -9.54
C GLN A 95 6.22 15.97 -10.48
N LYS A 96 6.79 16.02 -11.70
CA LYS A 96 6.70 14.91 -12.66
C LYS A 96 7.28 13.61 -12.07
N GLN A 97 8.48 13.67 -11.50
CA GLN A 97 9.11 12.50 -10.89
C GLN A 97 8.28 11.92 -9.73
N LEU A 98 7.73 12.78 -8.88
CA LEU A 98 6.85 12.39 -7.78
C LEU A 98 5.54 11.74 -8.29
N MET A 99 4.93 12.33 -9.32
CA MET A 99 3.71 11.79 -9.95
C MET A 99 3.96 10.47 -10.67
N ASP A 100 5.18 10.25 -11.18
CA ASP A 100 5.65 8.96 -11.72
C ASP A 100 5.94 7.93 -10.60
N GLY A 101 5.70 8.28 -9.34
CA GLY A 101 5.90 7.42 -8.16
C GLY A 101 7.34 7.32 -7.68
N LYS A 102 8.26 8.14 -8.19
CA LYS A 102 9.68 8.11 -7.79
C LYS A 102 9.90 8.81 -6.46
N ALA A 103 10.86 8.28 -5.69
CA ALA A 103 11.43 9.03 -4.58
C ALA A 103 12.46 10.03 -5.11
N ILE A 104 12.41 11.27 -4.63
CA ILE A 104 13.34 12.34 -5.00
C ILE A 104 14.08 12.87 -3.79
N LEU A 105 15.21 13.54 -4.02
CA LEU A 105 15.85 14.38 -2.99
C LEU A 105 15.39 15.83 -3.18
N ALA A 106 14.75 16.39 -2.15
CA ALA A 106 14.25 17.77 -2.16
C ALA A 106 14.59 18.52 -0.87
N GLN A 107 14.60 19.85 -0.96
CA GLN A 107 14.71 20.73 0.21
C GLN A 107 13.31 20.95 0.79
N VAL A 108 13.08 20.43 1.99
CA VAL A 108 11.79 20.47 2.69
C VAL A 108 11.90 21.42 3.89
N GLU A 109 10.88 22.26 4.07
CA GLU A 109 10.78 23.13 5.25
C GLU A 109 10.32 22.30 6.45
N THR A 110 11.11 22.28 7.53
CA THR A 110 10.76 21.60 8.78
C THR A 110 10.76 22.58 9.95
N ALA A 111 10.34 22.14 11.14
CA ALA A 111 10.41 22.96 12.35
C ALA A 111 11.84 23.41 12.71
N GLU A 112 12.85 22.69 12.21
CA GLU A 112 14.28 22.98 12.41
C GLU A 112 14.89 23.78 11.25
N GLY A 113 14.06 24.23 10.30
CA GLY A 113 14.46 24.91 9.08
C GLY A 113 14.54 23.98 7.87
N ARG A 114 15.18 24.48 6.81
CA ARG A 114 15.20 23.78 5.51
C ARG A 114 16.20 22.61 5.53
N GLN A 115 15.70 21.40 5.32
CA GLN A 115 16.49 20.17 5.35
C GLN A 115 16.37 19.39 4.02
N LYS A 116 17.46 18.72 3.62
CA LYS A 116 17.45 17.82 2.47
C LYS A 116 16.87 16.46 2.87
N MET A 117 15.76 16.09 2.26
CA MET A 117 14.99 14.89 2.60
C MET A 117 14.72 14.06 1.34
N PHE A 118 14.51 12.75 1.52
CA PHE A 118 13.82 11.94 0.53
C PHE A 118 12.33 12.25 0.57
N VAL A 119 11.71 12.41 -0.60
CA VAL A 119 10.30 12.74 -0.75
C VAL A 119 9.67 11.79 -1.78
N GLN A 120 8.47 11.27 -1.50
CA GLN A 120 7.73 10.42 -2.43
C GLN A 120 6.22 10.60 -2.22
N ILE A 121 5.43 10.45 -3.28
CA ILE A 121 3.97 10.38 -3.16
C ILE A 121 3.57 8.94 -2.83
N ASP A 122 2.69 8.78 -1.84
CA ASP A 122 1.95 7.52 -1.68
C ASP A 122 0.88 7.45 -2.78
N PRO A 123 1.01 6.53 -3.77
CA PRO A 123 0.13 6.51 -4.93
C PRO A 123 -1.34 6.23 -4.57
N GLY A 124 -1.59 5.57 -3.43
CA GLY A 124 -2.96 5.25 -3.02
C GLY A 124 -3.65 6.37 -2.26
N THR A 125 -2.93 7.21 -1.50
CA THR A 125 -3.53 8.31 -0.73
C THR A 125 -3.24 9.69 -1.32
N ARG A 126 -2.34 9.78 -2.30
CA ARG A 126 -1.82 11.04 -2.85
C ARG A 126 -1.14 11.93 -1.81
N GLN A 127 -0.75 11.35 -0.67
CA GLN A 127 -0.01 12.07 0.36
C GLN A 127 1.46 12.17 0.01
N VAL A 128 2.08 13.32 0.29
CA VAL A 128 3.51 13.53 0.13
C VAL A 128 4.21 13.11 1.42
N MET A 129 5.02 12.06 1.34
CA MET A 129 5.83 11.55 2.43
C MET A 129 7.24 12.14 2.35
N SER A 130 7.86 12.40 3.51
CA SER A 130 9.25 12.80 3.57
C SER A 130 10.01 12.11 4.70
N VAL A 131 11.26 11.74 4.43
CA VAL A 131 12.13 11.04 5.39
C VAL A 131 13.54 11.63 5.31
N ALA A 132 14.20 11.76 6.46
CA ALA A 132 15.54 12.31 6.54
C ALA A 132 16.55 11.48 5.75
N THR A 133 17.38 12.17 4.94
CA THR A 133 18.40 11.55 4.09
C THR A 133 19.28 10.54 4.84
N PRO A 134 19.77 10.82 6.08
CA PRO A 134 20.62 9.87 6.81
C PRO A 134 19.94 8.53 7.15
N ILE A 135 18.61 8.53 7.32
CA ILE A 135 17.85 7.33 7.70
C ILE A 135 17.85 6.34 6.52
N ILE A 136 17.42 6.79 5.34
CA ILE A 136 17.43 5.97 4.13
C ILE A 136 18.87 5.66 3.70
N GLY A 137 19.78 6.63 3.84
CA GLY A 137 21.21 6.42 3.56
C GLY A 137 21.82 5.27 4.37
N ARG A 138 21.46 5.13 5.65
CA ARG A 138 21.92 4.00 6.47
C ARG A 138 21.41 2.65 5.94
N ASN A 139 20.16 2.58 5.49
CA ASN A 139 19.57 1.36 4.95
C ASN A 139 20.16 1.01 3.58
N LEU A 140 20.41 2.01 2.73
CA LEU A 140 21.13 1.84 1.47
C LEU A 140 22.56 1.37 1.69
N GLN A 141 23.24 1.76 2.77
CA GLN A 141 24.56 1.22 3.09
C GLN A 141 24.50 -0.28 3.37
N VAL A 142 23.50 -0.76 4.12
CA VAL A 142 23.32 -2.21 4.35
C VAL A 142 23.12 -2.93 3.02
N LEU A 143 22.24 -2.41 2.16
CA LEU A 143 22.02 -2.96 0.82
C LEU A 143 23.32 -2.97 -0.01
N SER A 144 24.10 -1.87 0.06
CA SER A 144 25.37 -1.73 -0.64
C SER A 144 26.38 -2.81 -0.23
N ASP A 145 26.47 -3.09 1.07
CA ASP A 145 27.43 -4.04 1.63
C ASP A 145 27.04 -5.49 1.28
N GLU A 146 25.75 -5.84 1.43
CA GLU A 146 25.23 -7.18 1.14
C GLU A 146 25.29 -7.51 -0.36
N MET A 147 24.89 -6.57 -1.22
CA MET A 147 24.84 -6.75 -2.68
C MET A 147 26.12 -6.29 -3.39
N ARG A 148 27.12 -5.81 -2.65
CA ARG A 148 28.41 -5.28 -3.16
C ARG A 148 28.24 -4.17 -4.22
N LEU A 149 27.29 -3.26 -3.98
CA LEU A 149 26.99 -2.17 -4.89
C LEU A 149 28.09 -1.11 -4.89
N GLY A 150 28.43 -0.61 -6.07
CA GLY A 150 29.28 0.55 -6.23
C GLY A 150 28.54 1.87 -6.00
N SER A 151 29.30 2.97 -5.98
CA SER A 151 28.72 4.31 -5.78
C SER A 151 27.79 4.74 -6.92
N ALA A 152 27.93 4.18 -8.12
CA ALA A 152 27.06 4.50 -9.25
C ALA A 152 25.66 3.90 -9.04
N GLU A 153 25.59 2.62 -8.65
CA GLU A 153 24.33 1.94 -8.31
C GLU A 153 23.59 2.65 -7.17
N ILE A 154 24.30 2.98 -6.08
CA ILE A 154 23.70 3.69 -4.94
C ILE A 154 23.18 5.06 -5.36
N ARG A 155 23.91 5.81 -6.18
CA ARG A 155 23.43 7.10 -6.70
C ARG A 155 22.19 6.95 -7.57
N SER A 156 22.10 5.88 -8.37
CA SER A 156 20.91 5.57 -9.18
C SER A 156 19.69 5.41 -8.28
N ILE A 157 19.80 4.60 -7.22
CA ILE A 157 18.72 4.36 -6.26
C ILE A 157 18.33 5.65 -5.51
N GLN A 158 19.32 6.45 -5.09
CA GLN A 158 19.08 7.74 -4.44
C GLN A 158 18.36 8.77 -5.34
N ASN A 159 18.48 8.62 -6.67
CA ASN A 159 17.79 9.44 -7.64
C ASN A 159 16.41 8.88 -8.03
N GLY A 160 15.92 7.86 -7.30
CA GLY A 160 14.60 7.27 -7.50
C GLY A 160 14.54 6.18 -8.56
N GLU A 161 15.67 5.76 -9.12
CA GLU A 161 15.71 4.67 -10.10
C GLU A 161 15.90 3.32 -9.38
N PRO A 162 14.99 2.35 -9.56
CA PRO A 162 15.18 1.03 -9.00
C PRO A 162 16.32 0.30 -9.72
N LEU A 163 16.94 -0.65 -9.02
CA LEU A 163 18.04 -1.46 -9.53
C LEU A 163 17.64 -2.93 -9.54
N THR A 164 17.81 -3.58 -10.69
CA THR A 164 17.52 -4.99 -10.90
C THR A 164 18.79 -5.82 -10.81
N PHE A 165 18.70 -6.94 -10.08
CA PHE A 165 19.75 -7.92 -9.87
C PHE A 165 19.27 -9.32 -10.27
N LEU A 166 20.23 -10.23 -10.35
CA LEU A 166 20.00 -11.65 -10.50
C LEU A 166 20.63 -12.32 -9.27
N VAL A 167 19.79 -12.91 -8.41
CA VAL A 167 20.16 -13.55 -7.15
C VAL A 167 19.64 -14.97 -7.18
N ASP A 168 20.52 -15.97 -7.08
CA ASP A 168 20.15 -17.39 -7.10
C ASP A 168 19.22 -17.79 -8.28
N ASP A 169 19.53 -17.30 -9.48
CA ASP A 169 18.73 -17.44 -10.71
C ASP A 169 17.36 -16.72 -10.71
N GLU A 170 17.05 -15.95 -9.68
CA GLU A 170 15.86 -15.11 -9.58
C GLU A 170 16.16 -13.65 -9.87
N THR A 171 15.34 -13.02 -10.70
CA THR A 171 15.43 -11.57 -10.95
C THR A 171 14.78 -10.82 -9.79
N VAL A 172 15.51 -9.91 -9.14
CA VAL A 172 15.00 -9.11 -8.01
C VAL A 172 15.29 -7.64 -8.27
N THR A 173 14.31 -6.77 -8.06
CA THR A 173 14.45 -5.33 -8.17
C THR A 173 14.31 -4.65 -6.81
N VAL A 174 15.23 -3.74 -6.49
CA VAL A 174 15.20 -2.94 -5.26
C VAL A 174 15.14 -1.45 -5.58
N GLY A 175 14.44 -0.68 -4.75
CA GLY A 175 14.40 0.77 -4.87
C GLY A 175 13.90 1.44 -3.60
N ILE A 176 13.90 2.77 -3.59
CA ILE A 176 13.31 3.54 -2.48
C ILE A 176 11.78 3.50 -2.63
N ASP A 177 11.11 3.05 -1.58
CA ASP A 177 9.65 3.13 -1.41
C ASP A 177 9.37 3.49 0.05
N LEU A 178 8.97 4.75 0.28
CA LEU A 178 8.71 5.30 1.60
C LEU A 178 7.43 4.73 2.26
N ASN A 179 6.63 3.94 1.52
CA ASN A 179 5.56 3.14 2.13
C ASN A 179 6.10 1.86 2.77
N ASP A 180 7.27 1.37 2.35
CA ASP A 180 7.90 0.25 3.02
C ASP A 180 8.41 0.67 4.41
N ARG A 181 8.33 -0.25 5.37
CA ARG A 181 8.76 -0.02 6.75
C ARG A 181 10.24 0.41 6.85
N THR A 182 11.06 -0.03 5.92
CA THR A 182 12.49 0.28 5.84
C THR A 182 12.78 1.45 4.90
N GLY A 183 11.78 1.94 4.16
CA GLY A 183 11.96 2.90 3.07
C GLY A 183 12.61 2.30 1.81
N LEU A 184 12.87 0.98 1.80
CA LEU A 184 13.38 0.23 0.66
C LEU A 184 12.42 -0.92 0.37
N ARG A 185 12.02 -1.08 -0.89
CA ARG A 185 11.20 -2.21 -1.33
C ARG A 185 12.03 -3.14 -2.19
N PHE A 186 11.84 -4.44 -1.97
CA PHE A 186 12.31 -5.50 -2.85
C PHE A 186 11.09 -6.08 -3.58
N CYS A 187 11.27 -6.38 -4.85
CA CYS A 187 10.23 -6.87 -5.75
C CYS A 187 10.83 -7.99 -6.60
N ASP A 188 10.18 -9.13 -6.64
CA ASP A 188 10.55 -10.19 -7.59
C ASP A 188 10.21 -9.75 -9.01
N GLY A 189 11.20 -9.78 -9.88
CA GLY A 189 11.09 -9.31 -11.25
C GLY A 189 12.00 -8.15 -11.62
N ASP A 190 11.80 -7.66 -12.83
CA ASP A 190 12.56 -6.54 -13.41
C ASP A 190 11.94 -5.17 -13.09
N SER A 191 12.47 -4.13 -13.72
CA SER A 191 11.99 -2.76 -13.57
C SER A 191 10.56 -2.53 -14.09
N GLN A 192 10.04 -3.41 -14.95
CA GLN A 192 8.64 -3.35 -15.38
C GLN A 192 7.75 -3.86 -14.24
N LYS A 193 8.07 -5.03 -13.67
CA LYS A 193 7.37 -5.56 -12.50
C LYS A 193 7.44 -4.63 -11.29
N TRP A 194 8.54 -3.90 -11.12
CA TRP A 194 8.64 -2.85 -10.10
C TRP A 194 7.55 -1.77 -10.26
N LYS A 195 7.30 -1.32 -11.49
CA LYS A 195 6.28 -0.30 -11.78
C LYS A 195 4.88 -0.86 -11.59
N GLU A 196 4.65 -2.10 -12.01
CA GLU A 196 3.40 -2.83 -11.82
C GLU A 196 3.09 -2.99 -10.32
N GLN A 197 4.05 -3.50 -9.52
CA GLN A 197 3.87 -3.70 -8.07
C GLN A 197 3.77 -2.42 -7.23
N ALA A 198 4.15 -1.25 -7.76
CA ALA A 198 3.83 0.03 -7.09
C ALA A 198 2.31 0.24 -6.98
N LYS A 199 1.55 -0.41 -7.87
CA LYS A 199 0.13 -0.73 -7.68
C LYS A 199 0.09 -2.18 -7.16
N ARG A 200 0.23 -2.39 -5.84
CA ARG A 200 0.19 -3.74 -5.21
C ARG A 200 -0.95 -4.54 -5.86
N GLU A 201 -0.61 -5.48 -6.74
CA GLU A 201 -1.59 -6.02 -7.69
C GLU A 201 -2.62 -6.85 -6.94
N TRP A 202 -3.86 -6.38 -7.00
CA TRP A 202 -4.99 -7.21 -6.70
C TRP A 202 -5.32 -8.00 -7.94
N ASP A 203 -5.69 -9.26 -7.76
CA ASP A 203 -6.42 -9.95 -8.81
C ASP A 203 -7.64 -9.09 -9.17
N LYS A 204 -8.02 -9.10 -10.45
CA LYS A 204 -9.25 -8.42 -10.90
C LYS A 204 -10.44 -8.79 -10.01
N TYR A 205 -10.48 -10.05 -9.57
CA TYR A 205 -11.48 -10.61 -8.66
C TYR A 205 -10.81 -11.31 -7.50
N THR A 206 -11.03 -10.80 -6.29
CA THR A 206 -10.60 -11.42 -5.04
C THR A 206 -11.84 -11.92 -4.31
N PHE A 207 -12.17 -13.20 -4.50
CA PHE A 207 -13.33 -13.85 -3.90
C PHE A 207 -13.05 -14.23 -2.44
N GLY A 208 -13.90 -13.76 -1.54
CA GLY A 208 -13.95 -14.16 -0.14
C GLY A 208 -15.13 -15.08 0.17
N CYS A 209 -15.47 -15.17 1.45
CA CYS A 209 -16.55 -16.02 1.96
C CYS A 209 -17.94 -15.39 1.79
N TYR A 210 -18.02 -14.06 1.72
CA TYR A 210 -19.28 -13.31 1.73
C TYR A 210 -19.50 -12.46 0.47
N GLY A 211 -18.45 -12.27 -0.33
CA GLY A 211 -18.46 -11.43 -1.51
C GLY A 211 -17.11 -11.43 -2.21
N CYS A 212 -16.93 -10.43 -3.08
CA CYS A 212 -15.77 -10.30 -3.93
C CYS A 212 -15.30 -8.85 -3.93
N TRP A 213 -14.02 -8.65 -3.66
CA TRP A 213 -13.33 -7.41 -3.97
C TRP A 213 -12.97 -7.38 -5.45
N VAL A 214 -13.49 -6.40 -6.16
CA VAL A 214 -13.26 -6.16 -7.58
C VAL A 214 -12.31 -4.98 -7.73
N THR A 215 -11.25 -5.18 -8.52
CA THR A 215 -10.27 -4.15 -8.82
C THR A 215 -10.62 -3.47 -10.13
N ASP A 216 -10.76 -2.14 -10.12
CA ASP A 216 -11.00 -1.34 -11.33
C ASP A 216 -9.71 -1.08 -12.12
N GLU A 217 -9.82 -0.41 -13.28
CA GLU A 217 -8.67 -0.10 -14.14
C GLU A 217 -7.66 0.85 -13.49
N ASP A 218 -8.09 1.66 -12.52
CA ASP A 218 -7.26 2.57 -11.75
C ASP A 218 -6.60 1.88 -10.55
N GLY A 219 -6.95 0.62 -10.27
CA GLY A 219 -6.47 -0.17 -9.13
C GLY A 219 -7.24 0.07 -7.83
N ASN A 220 -8.40 0.73 -7.88
CA ASN A 220 -9.27 0.87 -6.72
C ASN A 220 -10.08 -0.39 -6.48
N LEU A 221 -10.40 -0.63 -5.22
CA LEU A 221 -11.22 -1.74 -4.79
C LEU A 221 -12.66 -1.30 -4.58
N ASP A 222 -13.57 -2.13 -5.07
CA ASP A 222 -15.00 -2.05 -4.80
C ASP A 222 -15.52 -3.44 -4.39
N TYR A 223 -16.44 -3.47 -3.43
CA TYR A 223 -16.96 -4.73 -2.90
C TYR A 223 -18.31 -5.05 -3.52
N VAL A 224 -18.44 -6.27 -4.04
CA VAL A 224 -19.71 -6.84 -4.49
C VAL A 224 -20.07 -7.98 -3.54
N PRO A 225 -21.14 -7.87 -2.75
CA PRO A 225 -21.56 -8.98 -1.91
C PRO A 225 -22.16 -10.11 -2.76
N GLU A 226 -22.10 -11.34 -2.28
CA GLU A 226 -22.47 -12.55 -3.05
C GLU A 226 -23.90 -12.47 -3.62
N GLU A 227 -24.85 -11.92 -2.86
CA GLU A 227 -26.24 -11.75 -3.30
C GLU A 227 -26.42 -10.79 -4.49
N GLN A 228 -25.38 -10.03 -4.83
CA GLN A 228 -25.35 -9.10 -5.96
C GLN A 228 -24.42 -9.57 -7.09
N TYR A 229 -23.93 -10.81 -7.05
CA TYR A 229 -23.09 -11.36 -8.11
C TYR A 229 -23.82 -11.41 -9.45
N THR A 230 -23.14 -10.88 -10.47
CA THR A 230 -23.53 -11.03 -11.87
C THR A 230 -23.20 -12.43 -12.38
N GLU A 231 -23.75 -12.82 -13.53
CA GLU A 231 -23.37 -14.08 -14.19
C GLU A 231 -21.85 -14.16 -14.47
N GLU A 232 -21.20 -13.02 -14.75
CA GLU A 232 -19.75 -12.96 -14.91
C GLU A 232 -19.03 -13.34 -13.61
N LEU A 233 -19.39 -12.74 -12.48
CA LEU A 233 -18.76 -13.03 -11.18
C LEU A 233 -18.97 -14.50 -10.78
N TRP A 234 -20.17 -15.06 -11.00
CA TRP A 234 -20.41 -16.48 -10.76
C TRP A 234 -19.53 -17.39 -11.60
N ASN A 235 -19.32 -17.05 -12.88
CA ASN A 235 -18.47 -17.83 -13.77
C ASN A 235 -17.00 -17.72 -13.37
N GLU A 236 -16.52 -16.54 -12.99
CA GLU A 236 -15.14 -16.33 -12.54
C GLU A 236 -14.86 -17.00 -11.19
N GLN A 237 -15.82 -17.00 -10.26
CA GLN A 237 -15.71 -17.73 -9.00
C GLN A 237 -15.52 -19.24 -9.24
N LYS A 238 -16.33 -19.83 -10.13
CA LYS A 238 -16.21 -21.25 -10.52
C LYS A 238 -14.84 -21.57 -11.11
N LYS A 239 -14.37 -20.75 -12.06
CA LYS A 239 -13.03 -20.91 -12.66
C LYS A 239 -11.94 -20.81 -11.60
N SER A 240 -12.06 -19.87 -10.65
CA SER A 240 -11.09 -19.71 -9.57
C SER A 240 -11.03 -20.94 -8.68
N ALA A 241 -12.19 -21.49 -8.29
CA ALA A 241 -12.28 -22.72 -7.50
C ALA A 241 -11.68 -23.92 -8.24
N GLU A 242 -11.93 -24.05 -9.55
CA GLU A 242 -11.34 -25.11 -10.39
C GLU A 242 -9.81 -25.00 -10.46
N ARG A 243 -9.27 -23.79 -10.65
CA ARG A 243 -7.81 -23.54 -10.63
C ARG A 243 -7.19 -23.93 -9.30
N HIS A 244 -7.81 -23.55 -8.18
CA HIS A 244 -7.34 -23.88 -6.84
C HIS A 244 -7.42 -25.39 -6.56
N ALA A 245 -8.50 -26.05 -6.97
CA ALA A 245 -8.62 -27.50 -6.85
C ALA A 245 -7.56 -28.25 -7.69
N ALA A 246 -7.17 -27.70 -8.83
CA ALA A 246 -6.13 -28.27 -9.69
C ALA A 246 -4.71 -28.09 -9.12
N SER A 247 -4.42 -26.97 -8.44
CA SER A 247 -3.11 -26.74 -7.83
C SER A 247 -2.85 -27.67 -6.64
N LEU A 248 -3.88 -28.00 -5.85
CA LEU A 248 -3.80 -28.93 -4.72
C LEU A 248 -3.60 -30.41 -5.13
N ARG A 249 -3.76 -30.72 -6.42
CA ARG A 249 -3.59 -32.08 -6.97
C ARG A 249 -2.22 -32.33 -7.59
N LYS A 250 -1.36 -31.31 -7.65
CA LYS A 250 0.05 -31.41 -8.09
C LYS A 250 0.96 -31.54 -6.88
#